data_AF-A0A6N2UMV6-F1
#
_entry.id   AF-A0A6N2UMV6-F1
#
_cell.length_a   1.000
_cell.length_b   1.000
_cell.length_c   1.000
_cell.angle_alpha   90.00
_cell.angle_beta   90.00
_cell.angle_gamma   90.00
#
_symmetry.space_group_name_H-M   'P 1'
#
loop_
_entity.id
_entity.type
_entity.pdbx_description
1 polymer ?
#
loop_
_entity_poly.entity_id
_entity_poly.type
_entity_poly.pdbx_seq_one_letter_code
_entity_poly.pdbx_strand_id
1 'polypeptide(L)'
;MIVEEEQSGKERAAYGKYILKELSQRLTQKFGRGYSYDNLKLMRKFYLVYSKDSIGETPFPQSEKLPVTQEGRKFYLSWSHYLILMRINNIEERHFYEIGAYRNGWSKDELARQYGSSLYERLALSRNIGR
;
A
#
# COMPACT_ATOMS: atom_id res chain seq x y z
N MET A 1 1.76 28.45 2.45
CA MET A 1 1.00 27.56 3.35
C MET A 1 -0.19 27.06 2.55
N ILE A 2 -0.09 25.85 1.98
CA ILE A 2 -1.14 25.25 1.13
C ILE A 2 -1.84 24.18 1.96
N VAL A 3 -2.45 24.62 3.03
CA VAL A 3 -3.24 23.81 3.96
C VAL A 3 -4.32 24.76 4.43
N GLU A 4 -5.52 24.71 3.83
CA GLU A 4 -6.78 24.83 4.60
C GLU A 4 -8.08 24.81 3.77
N GLU A 5 -8.09 25.09 2.47
CA GLU A 5 -9.37 25.17 1.75
C GLU A 5 -9.50 24.09 0.66
N GLU A 6 -10.74 23.80 0.25
CA GLU A 6 -11.14 22.97 -0.91
C GLU A 6 -11.61 21.53 -0.64
N GLN A 7 -12.59 21.39 0.26
CA GLN A 7 -13.58 20.32 0.18
C GLN A 7 -14.68 20.69 -0.85
N SER A 8 -14.54 20.20 -2.09
CA SER A 8 -15.65 20.10 -3.08
C SER A 8 -15.29 19.06 -4.16
N GLY A 9 -15.54 17.79 -3.85
CA GLY A 9 -14.95 16.60 -4.50
C GLY A 9 -15.34 16.26 -5.94
N LYS A 10 -16.10 17.08 -6.67
CA LYS A 10 -16.47 16.79 -8.08
C LYS A 10 -15.52 17.45 -9.09
N GLU A 11 -15.14 18.71 -8.88
CA GLU A 11 -14.21 19.42 -9.76
C GLU A 11 -12.77 18.89 -9.63
N ARG A 12 -12.38 18.48 -8.42
CA ARG A 12 -11.07 17.84 -8.14
C ARG A 12 -10.86 16.53 -8.89
N ALA A 13 -11.92 15.80 -9.23
CA ALA A 13 -11.82 14.56 -10.01
C ALA A 13 -11.55 14.84 -11.49
N ALA A 14 -12.18 15.87 -12.08
CA ALA A 14 -11.93 16.27 -13.46
C ALA A 14 -10.55 16.92 -13.60
N TYR A 15 -10.20 17.85 -12.72
CA TYR A 15 -8.89 18.50 -12.68
C TYR A 15 -7.77 17.51 -12.36
N GLY A 16 -7.95 16.64 -11.37
CA GLY A 16 -7.00 15.58 -11.04
C GLY A 16 -6.82 14.56 -12.18
N LYS A 17 -7.88 14.25 -12.94
CA LYS A 17 -7.78 13.41 -14.14
C LYS A 17 -6.93 14.09 -15.23
N TYR A 18 -7.13 15.39 -15.44
CA TYR A 18 -6.37 16.18 -16.42
C TYR A 18 -4.88 16.27 -16.03
N ILE A 19 -4.59 16.63 -14.79
CA ILE A 19 -3.22 16.73 -14.25
C ILE A 19 -2.48 15.39 -14.33
N LEU A 20 -3.12 14.27 -13.96
CA LEU A 20 -2.51 12.95 -14.08
C LEU A 20 -2.24 12.54 -15.54
N LYS A 21 -3.09 12.95 -16.48
CA LYS A 21 -2.91 12.68 -17.91
C LYS A 21 -1.72 13.47 -18.46
N GLU A 22 -1.61 14.75 -18.11
CA GLU A 22 -0.50 15.59 -18.51
C GLU A 22 0.83 15.13 -17.89
N LEU A 23 0.83 14.80 -16.59
CA LEU A 23 1.98 14.20 -15.90
C LEU A 23 2.41 12.89 -16.55
N SER A 24 1.46 12.03 -16.93
CA SER A 24 1.76 10.77 -17.62
C SER A 24 2.50 11.03 -18.93
N GLN A 25 2.03 11.98 -19.74
CA GLN A 25 2.66 12.33 -21.00
C GLN A 25 4.08 12.88 -20.79
N ARG A 26 4.24 13.86 -19.89
CA ARG A 26 5.54 14.47 -19.58
C ARG A 26 6.55 13.47 -19.01
N LEU A 27 6.13 12.64 -18.07
CA LEU A 27 7.00 11.64 -17.44
C LEU A 27 7.34 10.50 -18.40
N THR A 28 6.40 10.06 -19.22
CA THR A 28 6.67 9.05 -20.26
C THR A 28 7.63 9.59 -21.31
N GLN A 29 7.51 10.86 -21.70
CA GLN A 29 8.42 11.50 -22.64
C GLN A 29 9.85 11.65 -22.05
N LYS A 30 9.95 11.96 -20.75
CA LYS A 30 11.24 12.22 -20.09
C LYS A 30 11.96 10.97 -19.60
N PHE A 31 11.21 9.98 -19.10
CA PHE A 31 11.75 8.80 -18.42
C PHE A 31 11.38 7.47 -19.07
N GLY A 32 10.57 7.49 -20.14
CA GLY A 32 10.20 6.31 -20.90
C GLY A 32 9.06 5.49 -20.30
N ARG A 33 9.06 4.19 -20.59
CA ARG A 33 7.99 3.26 -20.23
C ARG A 33 7.87 3.12 -18.71
N GLY A 34 6.64 3.13 -18.20
CA GLY A 34 6.34 2.98 -16.76
C GLY A 34 5.57 4.15 -16.15
N TYR A 35 5.40 5.27 -16.85
CA TYR A 35 4.64 6.43 -16.35
C TYR A 35 3.29 6.59 -17.05
N SER A 36 2.65 5.47 -17.40
CA SER A 36 1.30 5.50 -17.95
C SER A 36 0.33 6.07 -16.91
N TYR A 37 -0.78 6.61 -17.42
CA TYR A 37 -1.84 7.17 -16.59
C TYR A 37 -2.33 6.20 -15.51
N ASP A 38 -2.46 4.92 -15.85
CA ASP A 38 -2.86 3.89 -14.89
C ASP A 38 -1.79 3.60 -13.85
N ASN A 39 -0.50 3.62 -14.21
CA ASN A 39 0.56 3.44 -13.22
C ASN A 39 0.66 4.64 -12.26
N LEU A 40 0.44 5.86 -12.75
CA LEU A 40 0.35 7.05 -11.89
C LEU A 40 -0.85 7.00 -10.94
N LYS A 41 -1.99 6.46 -11.38
CA LYS A 41 -3.12 6.18 -10.50
C LYS A 41 -2.76 5.18 -9.40
N LEU A 42 -2.02 4.12 -9.74
CA LEU A 42 -1.56 3.14 -8.77
C LEU A 42 -0.56 3.75 -7.78
N MET A 43 0.38 4.59 -8.24
CA MET A 43 1.30 5.35 -7.38
C MET A 43 0.55 6.29 -6.44
N ARG A 44 -0.46 7.01 -6.95
CA ARG A 44 -1.32 7.86 -6.13
C ARG A 44 -2.09 7.04 -5.09
N LYS A 45 -2.66 5.90 -5.49
CA LYS A 45 -3.35 4.99 -4.58
C LYS A 45 -2.39 4.50 -3.49
N PHE A 46 -1.19 4.11 -3.86
CA PHE A 46 -0.15 3.69 -2.91
C PHE A 46 0.13 4.78 -1.90
N TYR A 47 0.38 6.01 -2.35
CA TYR A 47 0.57 7.13 -1.45
C TYR A 47 -0.63 7.32 -0.51
N LEU A 48 -1.88 7.30 -1.00
CA LEU A 48 -3.05 7.46 -0.14
C LEU A 48 -3.24 6.32 0.87
N VAL A 49 -2.96 5.08 0.46
CA VAL A 49 -3.08 3.88 1.29
C VAL A 49 -1.99 3.84 2.37
N TYR A 50 -0.78 4.30 2.05
CA TYR A 50 0.40 4.14 2.89
C TYR A 50 0.85 5.43 3.61
N SER A 51 0.39 6.62 3.19
CA SER A 51 0.76 7.93 3.79
C SER A 51 0.24 8.14 5.20
N LYS A 52 -0.87 7.50 5.55
CA LYS A 52 -1.47 7.55 6.89
C LYS A 52 -1.18 6.29 7.72
N ASP A 53 -0.45 5.36 7.15
CA ASP A 53 -0.32 4.00 7.66
C ASP A 53 1.06 3.89 8.34
N SER A 54 1.08 4.26 9.62
CA SER A 54 2.22 4.15 10.52
C SER A 54 2.32 2.71 11.04
N ILE A 55 3.04 1.84 10.32
CA ILE A 55 3.44 0.50 10.82
C ILE A 55 4.14 0.58 12.20
N GLY A 56 4.67 1.75 12.57
CA GLY A 56 5.45 1.96 13.78
C GLY A 56 4.68 2.18 15.09
N GLU A 57 3.35 2.38 15.09
CA GLU A 57 2.63 2.75 16.33
C GLU A 57 1.75 1.63 16.91
N THR A 58 1.26 0.70 16.09
CA THR A 58 0.53 -0.47 16.59
C THR A 58 1.52 -1.63 16.85
N PRO A 59 1.73 -2.02 18.12
CA PRO A 59 2.58 -3.15 18.46
C PRO A 59 1.89 -4.43 18.00
N PHE A 60 2.17 -4.86 16.77
CA PHE A 60 2.04 -6.27 16.45
C PHE A 60 3.19 -6.99 17.17
N PRO A 61 2.94 -8.10 17.86
CA PRO A 61 4.00 -8.91 18.51
C PRO A 61 5.11 -9.35 17.53
N GLN A 62 4.88 -9.18 16.23
CA GLN A 62 5.77 -9.52 15.14
C GLN A 62 6.36 -8.30 14.43
N SER A 63 5.97 -7.05 14.70
CA SER A 63 6.57 -5.85 14.07
C SER A 63 7.85 -5.37 14.77
N GLU A 64 8.14 -5.85 15.99
CA GLU A 64 9.30 -5.45 16.82
C GLU A 64 10.68 -5.60 16.14
N LYS A 65 10.79 -6.36 15.06
CA LYS A 65 12.04 -6.62 14.33
C LYS A 65 12.14 -5.93 12.97
N LEU A 66 11.21 -5.03 12.63
CA LEU A 66 11.33 -4.23 11.41
C LEU A 66 12.14 -2.96 11.69
N PRO A 67 13.19 -2.65 10.90
CA PRO A 67 13.99 -1.45 11.12
C PRO A 67 13.15 -0.17 11.00
N VAL A 68 12.87 0.47 12.13
CA VAL A 68 12.33 1.83 12.18
C VAL A 68 13.50 2.80 12.11
N THR A 69 13.49 3.71 11.14
CA THR A 69 14.43 4.84 11.09
C THR A 69 13.72 6.11 11.52
N GLN A 70 14.48 7.09 12.02
CA GLN A 70 13.98 8.40 12.46
C GLN A 70 13.26 9.22 11.36
N GLU A 71 13.25 8.74 10.10
CA GLU A 71 12.73 9.41 8.89
C GLU A 71 11.47 8.75 8.27
N GLY A 72 10.91 7.67 8.84
CA GLY A 72 9.62 7.10 8.40
C GLY A 72 9.61 5.60 8.05
N ARG A 73 8.51 5.16 7.41
CA ARG A 73 8.19 3.76 7.03
C ARG A 73 9.11 3.24 5.91
N LYS A 74 9.74 2.08 6.12
CA LYS A 74 10.51 1.37 5.09
C LYS A 74 9.64 0.39 4.30
N PHE A 75 9.86 0.35 3.00
CA PHE A 75 9.18 -0.55 2.07
C PHE A 75 10.14 -1.65 1.60
N TYR A 76 9.95 -2.88 2.08
CA TYR A 76 10.87 -3.99 1.81
C TYR A 76 10.48 -4.87 0.62
N LEU A 77 9.24 -4.77 0.16
CA LEU A 77 8.72 -5.58 -0.94
C LEU A 77 8.82 -4.85 -2.28
N SER A 78 8.75 -5.59 -3.38
CA SER A 78 8.69 -5.00 -4.72
C SER A 78 7.30 -4.38 -5.02
N TRP A 79 7.23 -3.48 -6.00
CA TRP A 79 5.98 -2.83 -6.42
C TRP A 79 4.83 -3.81 -6.67
N SER A 80 5.12 -4.98 -7.26
CA SER A 80 4.10 -6.00 -7.56
C SER A 80 3.43 -6.55 -6.29
N HIS A 81 4.14 -6.63 -5.16
CA HIS A 81 3.53 -7.03 -3.89
C HIS A 81 2.57 -5.95 -3.39
N TYR A 82 2.98 -4.69 -3.45
CA TYR A 82 2.14 -3.57 -3.03
C TYR A 82 0.88 -3.42 -3.89
N LEU A 83 0.92 -3.79 -5.18
CA LEU A 83 -0.29 -3.86 -6.01
C LEU A 83 -1.35 -4.83 -5.46
N ILE A 84 -0.92 -5.92 -4.79
CA ILE A 84 -1.80 -6.88 -4.13
C ILE A 84 -2.23 -6.32 -2.77
N LEU A 85 -1.28 -5.88 -1.94
CA LEU A 85 -1.53 -5.38 -0.58
C LEU A 85 -2.48 -4.16 -0.56
N MET A 86 -2.39 -3.27 -1.55
CA MET A 86 -3.31 -2.13 -1.70
C MET A 86 -4.77 -2.50 -1.98
N ARG A 87 -5.06 -3.78 -2.27
CA ARG A 87 -6.44 -4.28 -2.45
C ARG A 87 -7.06 -4.72 -1.12
N ILE A 88 -6.23 -4.93 -0.11
CA ILE A 88 -6.66 -5.34 1.22
C ILE A 88 -7.12 -4.08 1.97
N ASN A 89 -8.40 -4.03 2.34
CA ASN A 89 -8.98 -2.86 3.01
C ASN A 89 -8.64 -2.84 4.51
N ASN A 90 -8.58 -4.02 5.14
CA ASN A 90 -8.21 -4.16 6.54
C ASN A 90 -6.70 -3.91 6.70
N ILE A 91 -6.33 -2.94 7.54
CA ILE A 91 -4.94 -2.53 7.78
C ILE A 91 -4.16 -3.67 8.44
N GLU A 92 -4.77 -4.35 9.42
CA GLU A 92 -4.17 -5.43 10.19
C GLU A 92 -3.86 -6.64 9.30
N GLU A 93 -4.82 -7.01 8.46
CA GLU A 93 -4.66 -8.06 7.46
C GLU A 93 -3.55 -7.70 6.47
N ARG A 94 -3.52 -6.45 5.99
CA ARG A 94 -2.49 -5.98 5.06
C ARG A 94 -1.10 -6.08 5.69
N HIS A 95 -0.93 -5.64 6.93
CA HIS A 95 0.35 -5.72 7.63
C HIS A 95 0.76 -7.17 7.89
N PHE A 96 -0.18 -8.05 8.25
CA PHE A 96 0.10 -9.48 8.40
C PHE A 96 0.71 -10.08 7.12
N TYR A 97 0.09 -9.81 5.97
CA TYR A 97 0.58 -10.29 4.68
C TYR A 97 1.87 -9.59 4.23
N GLU A 98 2.05 -8.30 4.53
CA GLU A 98 3.29 -7.55 4.25
C GLU A 98 4.48 -8.11 5.04
N ILE A 99 4.30 -8.33 6.34
CA ILE A 99 5.31 -8.92 7.23
C ILE A 99 5.60 -10.37 6.83
N GLY A 100 4.55 -11.15 6.57
CA GLY A 100 4.68 -12.55 6.14
C GLY A 100 5.45 -12.68 4.84
N ALA A 101 5.16 -11.83 3.85
CA ALA A 101 5.85 -11.84 2.58
C ALA A 101 7.33 -11.47 2.72
N TYR A 102 7.64 -10.47 3.55
CA TYR A 102 9.03 -10.06 3.78
C TYR A 102 9.83 -11.15 4.50
N ARG A 103 9.29 -11.70 5.59
CA ARG A 103 9.99 -12.69 6.44
C ARG A 103 10.20 -14.02 5.76
N ASN A 104 9.20 -14.49 5.03
CA ASN A 104 9.23 -15.80 4.40
C ASN A 104 9.70 -15.74 2.94
N GLY A 105 10.07 -14.56 2.44
CA GLY A 105 10.50 -14.36 1.06
C GLY A 105 9.43 -14.74 0.04
N TRP A 106 8.15 -14.51 0.35
CA TRP A 106 7.07 -14.85 -0.58
C TRP A 106 7.21 -14.05 -1.87
N SER A 107 7.11 -14.75 -3.01
CA SER A 107 6.93 -14.09 -4.29
C SER A 107 5.54 -13.47 -4.38
N LYS A 108 5.32 -12.61 -5.39
CA LYS A 108 3.99 -12.00 -5.63
C LYS A 108 2.88 -13.07 -5.77
N ASP A 109 3.21 -14.22 -6.37
CA ASP A 109 2.25 -15.30 -6.62
C ASP A 109 1.97 -16.08 -5.33
N GLU A 110 2.99 -16.24 -4.48
CA GLU A 110 2.82 -16.85 -3.16
C GLU A 110 2.01 -15.94 -2.24
N LEU A 111 2.30 -14.64 -2.21
CA LEU A 111 1.47 -13.66 -1.51
C LEU A 111 0.00 -13.72 -1.98
N ALA A 112 -0.24 -13.79 -3.30
CA ALA A 112 -1.58 -13.91 -3.84
C ALA A 112 -2.29 -15.21 -3.41
N ARG A 113 -1.57 -16.34 -3.37
CA ARG A 113 -2.08 -17.63 -2.87
C ARG A 113 -2.42 -17.57 -1.38
N GLN A 114 -1.52 -17.04 -0.56
CA GLN A 114 -1.74 -16.93 0.89
C GLN A 114 -2.90 -16.00 1.21
N TYR A 115 -3.04 -14.90 0.46
CA TYR A 115 -4.20 -14.01 0.55
C TYR A 115 -5.50 -14.71 0.14
N GLY A 116 -5.51 -15.39 -1.02
CA GLY A 116 -6.67 -16.16 -1.49
C GLY A 116 -7.10 -17.30 -0.57
N SER A 117 -6.19 -17.82 0.26
CA SER A 117 -6.48 -18.87 1.26
C SER A 117 -7.06 -18.34 2.59
N SER A 118 -7.29 -17.03 2.70
CA SER A 118 -7.77 -16.36 3.92
C SER A 118 -6.99 -16.76 5.17
N LEU A 119 -5.66 -16.91 5.04
CA LEU A 119 -4.75 -17.28 6.13
C LEU A 119 -4.92 -16.36 7.35
N TYR A 120 -5.07 -15.05 7.12
CA TYR A 120 -5.29 -14.08 8.20
C TYR A 120 -6.54 -14.41 9.01
N GLU A 121 -7.69 -14.57 8.35
CA GLU A 121 -8.97 -14.89 9.02
C GLU A 121 -8.88 -16.20 9.79
N ARG A 122 -8.23 -17.23 9.24
CA ARG A 122 -8.06 -18.52 9.94
C ARG A 122 -7.25 -18.38 11.24
N LEU A 123 -6.22 -17.53 11.25
CA LEU A 123 -5.40 -17.29 12.43
C LEU A 123 -6.03 -16.30 13.41
N ALA A 124 -6.79 -15.32 12.91
CA ALA A 124 -7.56 -14.39 13.73
C ALA A 124 -8.69 -15.12 14.48
N LEU A 125 -9.40 -16.03 13.80
CA LEU A 125 -10.41 -16.89 14.40
C LEU A 125 -9.81 -17.84 15.44
N SER A 126 -8.65 -18.45 15.17
CA SER A 126 -8.00 -19.34 16.16
C SER A 126 -7.50 -18.61 17.40
N ARG A 127 -7.12 -17.33 17.29
CA ARG A 127 -6.77 -16.49 18.45
C ARG A 127 -7.97 -16.06 19.29
N ASN A 128 -9.14 -15.87 18.66
CA ASN A 128 -10.37 -15.47 19.37
C ASN A 128 -11.12 -16.63 20.03
N ILE A 129 -10.94 -17.87 19.57
CA ILE A 129 -11.62 -19.06 20.13
C ILE A 129 -10.90 -19.60 21.39
N GLY A 130 -9.78 -19.01 21.79
CA GLY A 130 -8.94 -19.47 22.90
C GLY A 130 -8.87 -18.55 24.13
N ARG A 131 -9.94 -17.84 24.49
CA ARG A 131 -10.02 -17.11 25.76
C ARG A 131 -11.34 -17.34 26.49
#